data_AF-A0A523G1J1-F1
#
_entry.id   AF-A0A523G1J1-F1
#
_cell.length_a   1.000
_cell.length_b   1.000
_cell.length_c   1.000
_cell.angle_alpha   90.00
_cell.angle_beta   90.00
_cell.angle_gamma   90.00
#
_symmetry.space_group_name_H-M   'P 1'
#
loop_
_entity.id
_entity.type
_entity.pdbx_description
1 polymer ?
#
loop_
_entity_poly.entity_id
_entity_poly.type
_entity_poly.pdbx_seq_one_letter_code
_entity_poly.pdbx_strand_id
1 'polypeptide(L)' 'MSIGVWQVVIILVIVVIIFGAGKLPHVMGDVAKGIKNFKKGLMDDEPKTKKNISESEAVQADVGPKAEKAEAENKQS' A
#
# COMPACT_ATOMS: atom_id res chain seq x y z
N MET A 1 11.11 -30.74 8.52
CA MET A 1 10.18 -29.66 8.88
C MET A 1 10.80 -28.34 8.46
N SER A 2 10.63 -27.95 7.20
CA SER A 2 11.23 -26.73 6.67
C SER A 2 10.29 -25.57 6.94
N ILE A 3 10.81 -24.46 7.48
CA ILE A 3 10.11 -23.17 7.47
C ILE A 3 10.00 -22.77 6.01
N GLY A 4 8.86 -23.10 5.42
CA GLY A 4 8.52 -22.76 4.06
C GLY A 4 7.88 -21.37 4.00
N VAL A 5 7.77 -20.87 2.76
CA VAL A 5 7.05 -19.63 2.45
C VAL A 5 5.63 -19.67 3.03
N TRP A 6 5.02 -20.86 3.11
CA TRP A 6 3.69 -21.03 3.68
C TRP A 6 3.59 -20.61 5.14
N GLN A 7 4.53 -21.02 5.99
CA GLN A 7 4.55 -20.63 7.40
C GLN A 7 4.71 -19.12 7.59
N VAL A 8 5.54 -18.48 6.75
CA VAL A 8 5.75 -17.03 6.79
C VAL A 8 4.46 -16.28 6.44
N VAL A 9 3.71 -16.74 5.43
CA VAL A 9 2.42 -16.12 5.05
C VAL A 9 1.39 -16.22 6.18
N ILE A 10 1.27 -17.38 6.84
CA ILE A 10 0.35 -17.55 7.99
C ILE A 10 0.68 -16.54 9.10
N ILE A 11 1.97 -16.38 9.43
CA ILE A 11 2.41 -15.45 10.48
C ILE A 11 2.08 -14.00 10.08
N LEU A 12 2.33 -13.64 8.82
CA LEU A 12 2.04 -12.30 8.29
C LEU A 12 0.55 -11.95 8.43
N VAL A 13 -0.34 -12.90 8.11
CA VAL A 13 -1.79 -12.72 8.27
C VAL A 13 -2.16 -12.43 9.73
N ILE A 14 -1.61 -13.17 10.68
CA ILE A 14 -1.88 -12.95 12.12
C ILE A 14 -1.42 -11.55 12.55
N VAL A 15 -0.24 -11.12 12.10
CA VAL A 15 0.27 -9.77 12.38
C VAL A 15 -0.65 -8.71 11.79
N VAL A 16 -1.13 -8.86 10.56
CA VAL A 16 -2.07 -7.91 9.94
C VAL A 16 -3.39 -7.84 10.71
N ILE A 17 -3.88 -8.95 11.27
CA ILE A 17 -5.10 -8.97 12.07
C ILE A 17 -4.91 -8.19 13.38
N ILE A 18 -3.76 -8.36 14.06
CA ILE A 18 -3.46 -7.67 15.33
C ILE A 18 -3.25 -6.16 15.12
N PHE A 19 -2.50 -5.80 14.08
CA PHE A 19 -2.17 -4.39 13.79
C PHE A 19 -3.25 -3.67 12.96
N GLY A 20 -4.12 -4.42 12.30
CA GLY A 20 -5.16 -3.92 11.40
C GLY A 20 -4.63 -3.54 10.01
N ALA A 21 -5.43 -3.83 8.97
CA ALA A 21 -5.09 -3.56 7.57
C ALA A 21 -4.95 -2.07 7.23
N GLY A 22 -5.46 -1.16 8.05
CA GLY A 22 -5.35 0.30 7.83
C GLY A 22 -4.03 0.90 8.32
N LYS A 23 -3.37 0.28 9.30
CA LYS A 23 -2.11 0.81 9.86
C LYS A 23 -0.90 0.41 9.04
N LEU A 24 -0.92 -0.80 8.47
CA LEU A 24 0.20 -1.38 7.72
C LEU A 24 0.58 -0.57 6.46
N PRO A 25 -0.36 -0.10 5.60
CA PRO A 25 -0.03 0.67 4.40
C PRO A 25 0.56 2.05 4.72
N HIS A 26 0.10 2.67 5.81
CA HIS A 26 0.58 3.98 6.25
C HIS A 26 2.03 3.90 6.73
N VAL A 27 2.34 2.97 7.65
CA VAL A 27 3.71 2.78 8.16
C VAL A 27 4.66 2.25 7.08
N MET A 28 4.19 1.34 6.22
CA MET A 28 5.00 0.83 5.11
C MET A 28 5.29 1.92 4.06
N GLY A 29 4.36 2.85 3.85
CA GLY A 29 4.56 4.02 2.98
C GLY A 29 5.70 4.92 3.45
N ASP A 30 5.79 5.18 4.75
CA ASP A 30 6.85 6.02 5.32
C ASP A 30 8.21 5.29 5.37
N VAL A 31 8.21 4.00 5.70
CA VAL A 31 9.41 3.15 5.60
C VAL A 31 9.90 3.07 4.15
N ALA A 32 9.00 2.90 3.18
CA ALA A 32 9.36 2.85 1.76
C ALA A 32 9.94 4.17 1.25
N LYS A 33 9.41 5.32 1.68
CA LYS A 33 10.00 6.64 1.38
C LYS A 33 11.41 6.77 1.95
N GLY A 34 11.62 6.33 3.19
CA GLY A 34 12.95 6.32 3.83
C GLY A 34 13.97 5.46 3.09
N ILE A 35 13.61 4.23 2.74
CA ILE A 35 14.47 3.30 1.98
C ILE A 35 14.75 3.85 0.57
N LYS A 36 13.76 4.45 -0.08
CA LYS A 36 13.90 5.05 -1.42
C LYS A 36 14.88 6.24 -1.40
N ASN A 37 14.80 7.09 -0.38
CA ASN A 37 15.73 8.19 -0.18
C ASN A 37 17.14 7.69 0.17
N PHE A 38 17.24 6.65 1.00
CA PHE A 38 18.51 5.99 1.32
C PHE A 38 19.18 5.40 0.08
N LYS A 39 18.43 4.65 -0.74
CA LYS A 39 18.91 4.10 -2.01
C LYS A 39 19.31 5.21 -2.99
N LYS A 40 18.54 6.29 -3.07
CA LYS A 40 18.85 7.44 -3.91
C LYS A 40 20.15 8.13 -3.47
N GLY A 41 20.38 8.28 -2.16
CA GLY A 41 21.63 8.84 -1.62
C GLY A 41 22.84 7.96 -1.90
N LEU A 42 22.70 6.64 -1.81
CA LEU A 42 23.78 5.70 -2.18
C LEU A 42 24.07 5.70 -3.69
N MET A 43 23.07 5.94 -4.53
CA MET A 43 23.24 6.01 -5.99
C MET A 43 23.70 7.39 -6.48
N ASP A 44 23.63 8.44 -5.66
CA ASP A 44 24.12 9.79 -6.01
C ASP A 44 25.66 9.89 -5.92
N ASP A 45 26.29 8.95 -5.23
CA ASP A 45 27.75 8.76 -5.20
C ASP A 45 28.28 8.11 -6.50
N GLU A 46 27.40 7.55 -7.33
CA GLU A 46 27.72 7.08 -8.69
C GLU A 46 27.23 8.08 -9.75
N PRO A 47 28.10 8.54 -10.69
CA PRO A 47 27.68 9.51 -11.69
C PRO A 47 26.72 8.86 -12.71
N LYS A 48 25.44 9.27 -12.62
CA LYS A 48 24.33 9.23 -13.62
C LYS A 48 23.18 8.28 -13.24
N THR A 49 22.06 8.86 -12.78
CA THR A 49 20.75 8.83 -13.47
C THR A 49 19.67 9.39 -12.55
N LYS A 50 19.24 10.63 -12.84
CA LYS A 50 18.01 11.19 -12.29
C LYS A 50 16.82 10.45 -12.91
N LYS A 51 16.24 9.49 -12.19
CA LYS A 51 14.88 9.02 -12.48
C LYS A 51 13.92 9.70 -11.50
N ASN A 52 13.17 10.65 -12.05
CA ASN A 52 12.02 11.29 -11.44
C ASN A 52 11.07 10.20 -10.91
N ILE A 53 10.95 10.06 -9.60
CA ILE A 53 9.89 9.25 -9.02
C ILE A 53 8.89 10.24 -8.44
N SER A 54 8.04 10.69 -9.35
CA SER A 54 6.82 11.46 -9.17
C SER A 54 6.26 11.34 -7.75
N GLU A 55 6.15 12.50 -7.09
CA GLU A 55 4.97 12.83 -6.31
C GLU A 55 3.74 12.33 -7.08
N SER A 56 3.06 11.35 -6.51
CA SER A 56 1.62 11.20 -6.70
C SER A 56 1.06 11.09 -5.30
N GLU A 57 0.50 12.21 -4.87
CA GLU A 57 -0.57 12.23 -3.88
C GLU A 57 -1.71 11.29 -4.30
N ALA A 58 -2.59 11.01 -3.33
CA ALA A 58 -3.71 10.07 -3.34
C ALA A 58 -3.27 8.59 -3.13
N VAL A 59 -3.65 7.94 -2.03
CA VAL A 59 -5.04 7.73 -1.66
C VAL A 59 -5.24 7.90 -0.14
N GLN A 60 -5.95 8.96 0.24
CA GLN A 60 -6.83 8.89 1.41
C GLN A 60 -7.88 7.84 1.07
N ALA A 61 -7.78 6.66 1.68
CA ALA A 61 -8.88 5.71 1.71
C ALA A 61 -9.70 5.98 2.97
N ASP A 62 -10.39 7.13 2.97
CA ASP A 62 -11.71 7.17 3.56
C ASP A 62 -12.63 6.49 2.53
N VAL A 63 -13.06 5.28 2.85
CA VAL A 63 -14.21 4.65 2.21
C VAL A 63 -14.92 3.88 3.30
N GLY A 64 -15.71 4.64 4.06
CA GLY A 64 -16.86 4.06 4.75
C GLY A 64 -17.78 3.40 3.70
N PRO A 65 -18.43 2.26 4.01
CA PRO A 65 -19.27 1.58 3.03
C PRO A 65 -20.54 2.41 2.77
N LYS A 66 -20.58 3.21 1.70
CA LYS A 66 -21.85 3.66 1.13
C LYS A 66 -22.33 2.59 0.15
N ALA A 67 -23.10 1.65 0.68
CA ALA A 67 -23.98 0.81 -0.11
C ALA A 67 -25.04 1.71 -0.78
N GLU A 68 -24.79 2.08 -2.04
CA GLU A 68 -25.82 2.63 -2.93
C GLU A 68 -26.25 1.50 -3.87
N LYS A 69 -27.34 0.84 -3.47
CA LYS A 69 -28.04 -0.20 -4.23
C LYS A 69 -29.37 0.39 -4.68
N ALA A 70 -29.73 0.07 -5.92
CA ALA A 70 -31.07 0.20 -6.54
C ALA A 70 -31.38 1.54 -7.24
N GLU A 71 -30.85 1.62 -8.45
CA GLU A 71 -31.51 2.16 -9.64
C GLU A 71 -32.81 1.38 -9.92
N ALA A 72 -33.96 2.05 -9.89
CA ALA A 72 -35.23 1.55 -10.43
C ALA A 72 -36.18 2.75 -10.73
N GLU A 73 -35.96 3.44 -11.85
CA GLU A 73 -37.01 4.23 -12.50
C GLU A 73 -36.78 4.26 -14.01
N ASN A 74 -37.22 3.22 -14.72
CA ASN A 74 -37.45 3.29 -16.16
C ASN A 74 -38.94 3.58 -16.39
N LYS A 75 -39.28 4.85 -16.57
CA LYS A 75 -40.57 5.27 -17.14
C LYS A 75 -40.51 5.11 -18.65
N GLN A 76 -41.11 4.04 -19.16
CA GLN A 76 -41.61 4.01 -20.53
C GLN A 76 -42.78 3.03 -20.64
N SER A 77 -43.97 3.51 -20.32
CA SER A 77 -45.29 3.16 -20.90
C SER A 77 -46.36 4.06 -20.31
#